data_AF-A0A7C3Q824-F1
#
_entry.id   AF-A0A7C3Q824-F1
#
_cell.length_a   1.000
_cell.length_b   1.000
_cell.length_c   1.000
_cell.angle_alpha   90.00
_cell.angle_beta   90.00
_cell.angle_gamma   90.00
#
_symmetry.space_group_name_H-M   'P 1'
#
loop_
_entity.id
_entity.type
_entity.pdbx_description
1 polymer ?
#
loop_
_entity_poly.entity_id
_entity_poly.type
_entity_poly.pdbx_seq_one_letter_code
_entity_poly.pdbx_strand_id
1 'polypeptide(L)' 'MKNMKYLLLRRTTQIGILFLYFAANAYGWHILEGTFGTSMLFGIIPLADPYNTLQV' A
#
# COMPACT_ATOMS: atom_id res chain seq x y z
N MET A 1 13.67 -26.39 -3.84
CA MET A 1 13.40 -25.10 -4.52
C MET A 1 11.96 -25.03 -5.09
N LYS A 2 10.93 -25.53 -4.41
CA LYS A 2 9.59 -25.71 -5.04
C LYS A 2 8.67 -24.49 -4.96
N ASN A 3 9.00 -23.44 -4.20
CA ASN A 3 8.09 -22.31 -3.94
C ASN A 3 8.68 -20.91 -4.25
N MET A 4 9.82 -20.84 -4.96
CA MET A 4 10.47 -19.55 -5.27
C MET A 4 9.59 -18.61 -6.10
N LYS A 5 8.71 -19.15 -6.96
CA LYS A 5 7.78 -18.34 -7.76
C LYS A 5 6.89 -17.45 -6.87
N TYR A 6 6.29 -18.01 -5.83
CA TYR A 6 5.42 -17.27 -4.91
C TYR A 6 6.21 -16.30 -4.01
N LEU A 7 7.42 -16.69 -3.60
CA LEU A 7 8.31 -15.84 -2.81
C LEU A 7 8.79 -14.61 -3.58
N LEU A 8 9.14 -14.79 -4.85
CA LEU A 8 9.49 -13.69 -5.74
C LEU A 8 8.29 -12.79 -6.01
N LEU A 9 7.13 -13.38 -6.32
CA LEU A 9 5.90 -12.62 -6.56
C LEU A 9 5.55 -11.74 -5.35
N ARG A 10 5.62 -12.31 -4.13
CA ARG A 10 5.40 -11.56 -2.88
C ARG A 10 6.41 -10.42 -2.69
N ARG A 11 7.69 -10.61 -3.04
CA ARG A 11 8.69 -9.53 -2.92
C ARG A 11 8.48 -8.45 -3.95
N THR A 12 8.12 -8.80 -5.18
CA THR A 12 7.79 -7.81 -6.20
C THR A 12 6.54 -7.02 -5.85
N THR A 13 5.49 -7.65 -5.30
CA THR A 13 4.30 -6.91 -4.85
C THR A 13 4.62 -6.01 -3.68
N GLN A 14 5.43 -6.48 -2.72
CA GLN A 14 5.85 -5.66 -1.58
C GLN A 14 6.64 -4.41 -2.01
N ILE A 15 7.60 -4.56 -2.93
CA ILE A 15 8.36 -3.43 -3.48
C ILE A 15 7.44 -2.51 -4.30
N GLY A 16 6.51 -3.08 -5.08
CA GLY A 16 5.54 -2.32 -5.86
C GLY A 16 4.64 -1.43 -5.00
N ILE A 17 4.15 -1.95 -3.86
CA ILE A 17 3.34 -1.17 -2.92
C ILE A 17 4.15 -0.02 -2.31
N LEU A 18 5.40 -0.27 -1.92
CA LEU A 18 6.29 0.79 -1.41
C LEU A 18 6.57 1.86 -2.48
N PHE A 19 6.77 1.45 -3.72
CA PHE A 19 6.91 2.37 -4.85
C PHE A 19 5.66 3.22 -5.05
N LEU A 20 4.46 2.65 -4.95
CA LEU A 20 3.19 3.37 -5.03
C LEU A 20 3.07 4.46 -3.96
N TYR A 21 3.39 4.15 -2.70
CA TYR A 21 3.41 5.14 -1.62
C TYR A 21 4.42 6.28 -1.86
N PHE A 22 5.60 5.95 -2.39
CA PHE A 22 6.61 6.94 -2.71
C PHE A 22 6.22 7.80 -3.91
N ALA A 23 5.67 7.17 -4.95
CA ALA A 23 5.21 7.85 -6.17
C ALA A 23 4.02 8.78 -5.89
N ALA A 24 3.14 8.43 -4.94
CA ALA A 24 2.07 9.33 -4.48
C ALA A 24 2.64 10.64 -3.91
N ASN A 25 3.71 10.56 -3.13
CA ASN A 25 4.37 11.75 -2.56
C ASN A 25 5.24 12.50 -3.58
N ALA A 26 6.00 11.79 -4.43
CA ALA A 26 6.97 12.41 -5.33
C ALA A 26 6.35 12.94 -6.64
N TYR A 27 5.35 12.25 -7.18
CA TYR A 27 4.72 12.57 -8.48
C TYR A 27 3.27 13.03 -8.34
N GLY A 28 2.71 13.06 -7.13
CA GLY A 28 1.31 13.45 -6.91
C GLY A 28 0.29 12.41 -7.42
N TRP A 29 0.68 11.14 -7.54
CA TRP A 29 -0.22 10.08 -7.98
C TRP A 29 -1.09 9.57 -6.84
N HIS A 30 -2.37 9.94 -6.82
CA HIS A 30 -3.33 9.56 -5.77
C HIS A 30 -3.82 8.09 -5.84
N ILE A 31 -3.00 7.15 -6.32
CA ILE A 31 -3.40 5.74 -6.42
C ILE A 31 -3.46 5.11 -5.03
N LEU A 32 -2.43 5.34 -4.20
CA LEU A 32 -2.35 4.79 -2.86
C LEU A 32 -1.64 5.80 -1.95
N GLU A 33 -2.40 6.38 -1.03
CA GLU A 33 -1.96 7.53 -0.22
C GLU A 33 -2.36 7.35 1.25
N GLY A 34 -1.68 8.07 2.14
CA GLY A 34 -1.96 8.04 3.58
C GLY A 34 -0.91 7.30 4.41
N THR A 35 -1.25 6.97 5.65
CA THR A 35 -0.32 6.32 6.60
C THR A 35 -0.72 4.87 6.86
N PHE A 36 0.12 4.13 7.60
CA PHE A 36 -0.22 2.78 8.08
C PHE A 36 -1.57 2.73 8.82
N GLY A 37 -1.97 3.83 9.46
CA GLY A 37 -3.24 3.95 10.19
C GLY A 37 -4.42 4.41 9.35
N THR A 38 -4.18 5.08 8.23
CA THR A 38 -5.18 5.84 7.47
C THR A 38 -4.82 5.88 5.98
N SER A 39 -4.79 4.71 5.33
CA SER A 39 -4.49 4.62 3.90
C SER A 39 -5.74 4.55 3.03
N MET A 40 -5.69 5.20 1.87
CA MET A 40 -6.78 5.30 0.89
C MET A 40 -6.28 4.89 -0.50
N LEU A 41 -7.07 4.06 -1.17
CA LEU A 41 -6.93 3.72 -2.58
C LEU A 41 -7.77 4.71 -3.40
N PHE A 42 -7.16 5.30 -4.41
CA PHE A 42 -7.78 6.31 -5.28
C PHE A 42 -8.44 7.49 -4.53
N GLY A 43 -8.00 7.76 -3.30
CA GLY A 43 -8.59 8.77 -2.41
C GLY A 43 -10.02 8.48 -1.94
N ILE A 44 -10.56 7.29 -2.20
CA ILE A 44 -11.98 6.96 -1.93
C ILE A 44 -12.12 5.69 -1.08
N ILE A 45 -11.32 4.66 -1.36
CA ILE A 45 -11.47 3.35 -0.72
C ILE A 45 -10.51 3.27 0.47
N PRO A 46 -10.98 3.29 1.72
CA PRO A 46 -10.10 3.11 2.87
C PRO A 46 -9.60 1.66 2.93
N LEU A 47 -8.29 1.48 3.09
CA LEU A 47 -7.68 0.17 3.36
C LEU A 47 -7.40 -0.03 4.85
N ALA A 48 -7.45 1.05 5.63
CA ALA A 48 -7.31 0.96 7.07
C ALA A 48 -8.56 0.35 7.69
N ASP A 49 -8.35 -0.52 8.68
CA ASP A 49 -9.43 -1.09 9.47
C ASP A 49 -10.21 0.02 10.20
N PRO A 50 -11.55 -0.03 10.26
CA PRO A 50 -12.36 1.04 10.87
C PRO A 50 -11.94 1.34 12.30
N TYR A 51 -11.62 0.31 13.07
CA TYR A 51 -11.18 0.44 14.45
C TYR A 51 -9.84 1.19 14.57
N ASN A 52 -8.92 0.96 13.64
CA ASN A 52 -7.63 1.64 13.63
C ASN A 52 -7.79 3.12 13.26
N THR A 53 -8.70 3.46 12.34
CA THR A 53 -8.97 4.86 11.98
C THR A 53 -9.59 5.68 13.12
N LEU A 54 -10.26 5.05 14.08
CA LEU A 54 -10.87 5.71 15.23
C LEU A 54 -9.91 5.88 16.42
N GLN A 55 -8.81 5.12 16.45
CA GLN A 55 -7.86 5.13 17.57
C GLN A 55 -6.67 6.07 17.38
N VAL A 56 -6.37 6.43 16.13
CA VAL A 56 -5.20 7.23 15.75
C VAL A 56 -5.56 8.70 15.62
#